data_AF-A0A5J6N7Y2-F1
#
_entry.id   AF-A0A5J6N7Y2-F1
#
_cell.length_a   1.000
_cell.length_b   1.000
_cell.length_c   1.000
_cell.angle_alpha   90.00
_cell.angle_beta   90.00
_cell.angle_gamma   90.00
#
_symmetry.space_group_name_H-M   'P 1'
#
loop_
_entity.id
_entity.type
_entity.pdbx_description
1 polymer ?
#
loop_
_entity_poly.entity_id
_entity_poly.type
_entity_poly.pdbx_seq_one_letter_code
_entity_poly.pdbx_strand_id
1 'polypeptide(L)'
;MDFAAKIGGGLGHLQLNHNANTPGIQEASQRARSLIFITFGVIAATALKAYHDGQEVPLFVCENGFIAINPPLTGGRLGSLSTRTAHPEFFARLQNVLDAAGLRVKITNPYATKTKGEMLKECADQALLRAEAVRSTSCGRFQRFNYRQCGRCVPCQVRRAAFLAWGAAPDTTDYVYAPIGKDDAEHAGFDDVRSVAIALAAVKADGLESWLGHALASPYIQDRAALLGMLERGLGELRALHQSHGVK
;
A
#
# COMPACT_ATOMS: atom_id res chain seq x y z
N MET A 1 -1.45 -12.55 19.99
CA MET A 1 -2.91 -12.70 20.18
C MET A 1 -3.59 -11.39 20.61
N ASP A 2 -2.94 -10.53 21.38
CA ASP A 2 -3.50 -9.25 21.86
C ASP A 2 -3.88 -8.22 20.77
N PHE A 3 -3.06 -8.03 19.71
CA PHE A 3 -3.32 -7.02 18.67
C PHE A 3 -4.63 -7.22 17.90
N ALA A 4 -4.90 -8.45 17.42
CA ALA A 4 -6.12 -8.74 16.67
C ALA A 4 -7.38 -8.59 17.53
N ALA A 5 -7.31 -8.93 18.82
CA ALA A 5 -8.43 -8.73 19.74
C ALA A 5 -8.70 -7.23 19.98
N LYS A 6 -7.64 -6.42 20.13
CA LYS A 6 -7.74 -4.96 20.32
C LYS A 6 -8.27 -4.22 19.10
N ILE A 7 -7.75 -4.52 17.91
CA ILE A 7 -8.20 -3.89 16.66
C ILE A 7 -9.55 -4.43 16.21
N GLY A 8 -9.83 -5.70 16.51
CA GLY A 8 -11.07 -6.36 16.12
C GLY A 8 -12.29 -5.72 16.77
N GLY A 9 -12.22 -5.22 18.02
CA GLY A 9 -13.35 -4.55 18.66
C GLY A 9 -14.65 -5.38 18.68
N GLY A 10 -14.55 -6.72 18.64
CA GLY A 10 -15.68 -7.65 18.47
C GLY A 10 -15.92 -8.17 17.05
N LEU A 11 -15.14 -7.73 16.06
CA LEU A 11 -15.16 -8.26 14.70
C LEU A 11 -14.63 -9.70 14.65
N GLY A 12 -15.31 -10.53 13.86
CA GLY A 12 -14.82 -11.87 13.53
C GLY A 12 -13.51 -11.80 12.76
N HIS A 13 -12.52 -12.58 13.17
CA HIS A 13 -11.23 -12.67 12.52
C HIS A 13 -11.06 -14.03 11.86
N LEU A 14 -10.89 -14.03 10.54
CA LEU A 14 -10.67 -15.23 9.74
C LEU A 14 -9.23 -15.24 9.22
N GLN A 15 -8.44 -16.23 9.66
CA GLN A 15 -7.09 -16.46 9.15
C GLN A 15 -7.11 -17.60 8.14
N LEU A 16 -6.71 -17.30 6.92
CA LEU A 16 -6.64 -18.29 5.84
C LEU A 16 -5.21 -18.43 5.34
N ASN A 17 -4.87 -19.66 4.99
CA ASN A 17 -3.64 -19.99 4.29
C ASN A 17 -4.05 -20.79 3.05
N HIS A 18 -3.43 -20.50 1.90
CA HIS A 18 -3.64 -21.28 0.68
C HIS A 18 -3.42 -22.78 0.86
N ASN A 19 -2.53 -23.18 1.79
CA ASN A 19 -2.11 -24.57 2.06
C ASN A 19 -1.96 -25.40 0.76
N ALA A 20 -1.48 -24.76 -0.31
CA ALA A 20 -1.50 -25.32 -1.64
C ALA A 20 -0.16 -25.98 -1.93
N ASN A 21 -0.21 -27.22 -2.39
CA ASN A 21 0.93 -27.87 -3.01
C ASN A 21 0.75 -27.78 -4.54
N THR A 22 1.54 -26.95 -5.20
CA THR A 22 1.48 -26.79 -6.65
C THR A 22 2.42 -27.79 -7.33
N PRO A 23 1.92 -28.73 -8.13
CA PRO A 23 2.77 -29.63 -8.90
C PRO A 23 3.54 -28.85 -9.98
N GLY A 24 4.79 -29.25 -10.23
CA GLY A 24 5.64 -28.63 -11.26
C GLY A 24 6.45 -27.42 -10.77
N ILE A 25 6.86 -26.56 -11.71
CA ILE A 25 7.68 -25.38 -11.41
C ILE A 25 6.83 -24.34 -10.70
N GLN A 26 7.23 -23.97 -9.49
CA GLN A 26 6.55 -22.94 -8.73
C GLN A 26 6.76 -21.56 -9.36
N GLU A 27 5.69 -20.78 -9.45
CA GLU A 27 5.78 -19.37 -9.80
C GLU A 27 6.55 -18.61 -8.71
N ALA A 28 7.79 -18.24 -9.00
CA ALA A 28 8.65 -17.57 -8.04
C ALA A 28 8.23 -16.10 -7.77
N SER A 29 7.47 -15.48 -8.68
CA SER A 29 6.97 -14.12 -8.48
C SER A 29 5.79 -14.08 -7.50
N GLN A 30 5.53 -12.88 -6.97
CA GLN A 30 4.41 -12.64 -6.07
C GLN A 30 3.19 -12.05 -6.79
N ARG A 31 3.13 -12.20 -8.12
CA ARG A 31 2.13 -11.52 -8.98
C ARG A 31 0.69 -11.96 -8.73
N ALA A 32 0.47 -13.20 -8.28
CA ALA A 32 -0.86 -13.74 -7.99
C ALA A 32 -1.33 -13.47 -6.56
N ARG A 33 -0.47 -12.95 -5.69
CA ARG A 33 -0.74 -12.83 -4.24
C ARG A 33 -1.99 -12.01 -3.95
N SER A 34 -2.15 -10.88 -4.63
CA SER A 34 -3.27 -9.97 -4.44
C SER A 34 -4.60 -10.61 -4.86
N LEU A 35 -4.60 -11.34 -5.97
CA LEU A 35 -5.77 -12.09 -6.43
C LEU A 35 -6.19 -13.11 -5.37
N ILE A 36 -5.25 -13.88 -4.80
CA ILE A 36 -5.53 -14.88 -3.77
C ILE A 36 -6.16 -14.24 -2.52
N PHE A 37 -5.62 -13.11 -2.05
CA PHE A 37 -6.20 -12.41 -0.88
C PHE A 37 -7.60 -11.88 -1.13
N ILE A 38 -7.86 -11.34 -2.32
CA ILE A 38 -9.20 -10.88 -2.68
C ILE A 38 -10.15 -12.09 -2.80
N THR A 39 -9.72 -13.20 -3.41
CA THR A 39 -10.51 -14.43 -3.47
C THR A 39 -10.89 -14.94 -2.08
N PHE A 40 -9.99 -14.92 -1.11
CA PHE A 40 -10.32 -15.24 0.29
C PHE A 40 -11.37 -14.30 0.87
N GLY A 41 -11.27 -13.00 0.59
CA GLY A 41 -12.29 -12.02 0.95
C GLY A 41 -13.65 -12.31 0.32
N VAL A 42 -13.67 -12.70 -0.96
CA VAL A 42 -14.88 -13.11 -1.67
C VAL A 42 -15.49 -14.36 -1.04
N ILE A 43 -14.69 -15.39 -0.74
CA ILE A 43 -15.16 -16.61 -0.07
C ILE A 43 -15.78 -16.27 1.30
N ALA A 44 -15.13 -15.40 2.08
CA ALA A 44 -15.67 -14.96 3.35
C ALA A 44 -16.99 -14.18 3.17
N ALA A 45 -17.04 -13.28 2.18
CA ALA A 45 -18.22 -12.47 1.88
C ALA A 45 -19.43 -13.32 1.46
N THR A 46 -19.21 -14.34 0.61
CA THR A 46 -20.30 -15.21 0.12
C THR A 46 -20.84 -16.16 1.20
N ALA A 47 -20.08 -16.40 2.27
CA ALA A 47 -20.53 -17.19 3.41
C ALA A 47 -21.39 -16.41 4.42
N LEU A 48 -21.48 -15.07 4.29
CA LEU A 48 -22.25 -14.23 5.21
C LEU A 48 -23.75 -14.38 4.99
N LYS A 49 -24.52 -14.29 6.08
CA LYS A 49 -25.99 -14.26 6.03
C LYS A 49 -26.52 -13.19 5.08
N ALA A 50 -25.93 -11.99 5.08
CA ALA A 50 -26.31 -10.90 4.18
C ALA A 50 -26.27 -11.32 2.69
N TYR A 51 -25.24 -12.07 2.30
CA TYR A 51 -25.12 -12.59 0.94
C TYR A 51 -26.22 -13.59 0.61
N HIS A 52 -26.50 -14.54 1.53
CA HIS A 52 -27.57 -15.53 1.35
C HIS A 52 -28.97 -14.91 1.35
N ASP A 53 -29.17 -13.80 2.07
CA ASP A 53 -30.43 -13.04 2.11
C ASP A 53 -30.64 -12.17 0.86
N GLY A 54 -29.73 -12.21 -0.12
CA GLY A 54 -29.90 -11.51 -1.38
C GLY A 54 -29.08 -10.21 -1.53
N GLN A 55 -28.36 -9.79 -0.50
CA GLN A 55 -27.69 -8.49 -0.46
C GLN A 55 -26.33 -8.50 -1.17
N GLU A 56 -25.90 -7.33 -1.62
CA GLU A 56 -24.53 -7.08 -2.04
C GLU A 56 -23.63 -6.86 -0.82
N VAL A 57 -22.51 -7.57 -0.76
CA VAL A 57 -21.56 -7.50 0.35
C VAL A 57 -20.33 -6.68 -0.07
N PRO A 58 -19.99 -5.59 0.64
CA PRO A 58 -18.78 -4.84 0.36
C PRO A 58 -17.53 -5.60 0.84
N LEU A 59 -16.53 -5.69 -0.03
CA LEU A 59 -15.19 -6.19 0.28
C LEU A 59 -14.20 -5.01 0.28
N PHE A 60 -13.85 -4.55 1.48
CA PHE A 60 -12.95 -3.42 1.64
C PHE A 60 -11.48 -3.83 1.55
N VAL A 61 -10.74 -3.20 0.64
CA VAL A 61 -9.27 -3.29 0.55
C VAL A 61 -8.69 -1.94 0.93
N CYS A 62 -8.23 -1.81 2.18
CA CYS A 62 -7.82 -0.55 2.78
C CYS A 62 -6.36 -0.16 2.45
N GLU A 63 -6.01 -0.06 1.17
CA GLU A 63 -4.67 0.37 0.72
C GLU A 63 -4.64 1.88 0.44
N ASN A 64 -3.54 2.55 0.79
CA ASN A 64 -3.38 3.97 0.48
C ASN A 64 -3.24 4.21 -1.04
N GLY A 65 -3.70 5.36 -1.50
CA GLY A 65 -3.71 5.71 -2.93
C GLY A 65 -2.33 5.66 -3.59
N PHE A 66 -1.29 6.11 -2.88
CA PHE A 66 0.06 6.20 -3.45
C PHE A 66 0.62 4.82 -3.79
N ILE A 67 0.48 3.85 -2.87
CA ILE A 67 0.87 2.46 -3.10
C ILE A 67 -0.13 1.73 -4.00
N ALA A 68 -1.40 2.11 -4.00
CA ALA A 68 -2.40 1.53 -4.91
C ALA A 68 -2.08 1.83 -6.38
N ILE A 69 -1.75 3.09 -6.70
CA ILE A 69 -1.30 3.50 -8.04
C ILE A 69 0.12 2.98 -8.32
N ASN A 70 0.99 3.08 -7.32
CA ASN A 70 2.40 2.70 -7.41
C ASN A 70 3.09 3.33 -8.63
N PRO A 71 3.22 4.67 -8.67
CA PRO A 71 3.78 5.37 -9.80
C PRO A 71 5.25 4.97 -10.03
N PRO A 72 5.73 4.99 -11.28
CA PRO A 72 7.09 4.57 -11.60
C PRO A 72 8.10 5.52 -10.97
N LEU A 73 8.75 5.09 -9.88
CA LEU A 73 9.78 5.90 -9.21
C LEU A 73 11.02 6.14 -10.11
N THR A 74 11.27 5.23 -11.05
CA THR A 74 12.32 5.35 -12.07
C THR A 74 11.82 4.77 -13.40
N GLY A 75 12.45 5.16 -14.51
CA GLY A 75 12.12 4.63 -15.85
C GLY A 75 12.30 3.11 -15.97
N GLY A 76 13.15 2.49 -15.15
CA GLY A 76 13.31 1.02 -15.08
C GLY A 76 12.18 0.28 -14.35
N ARG A 77 11.24 1.00 -13.73
CA ARG A 77 10.10 0.43 -12.99
C ARG A 77 8.77 0.59 -13.74
N LEU A 78 8.84 0.69 -15.07
CA LEU A 78 7.66 0.73 -15.94
C LEU A 78 7.05 -0.68 -16.10
N GLY A 79 5.72 -0.74 -16.21
CA GLY A 79 4.99 -1.98 -16.52
C GLY A 79 4.76 -2.93 -15.34
N SER A 80 4.80 -4.24 -15.61
CA SER A 80 4.46 -5.32 -14.65
C SER A 80 5.55 -5.59 -13.60
N LEU A 81 6.68 -4.88 -13.66
CA LEU A 81 7.79 -5.00 -12.72
C LEU A 81 7.51 -4.30 -11.37
N SER A 82 6.37 -3.61 -11.25
CA SER A 82 5.92 -2.94 -10.03
C SER A 82 4.56 -3.49 -9.59
N THR A 83 4.41 -3.82 -8.31
CA THR A 83 3.18 -4.44 -7.78
C THR A 83 2.05 -3.42 -7.66
N ARG A 84 0.98 -3.57 -8.46
CA ARG A 84 -0.19 -2.68 -8.49
C ARG A 84 -1.42 -3.33 -7.85
N THR A 85 -1.28 -3.74 -6.58
CA THR A 85 -2.22 -4.60 -5.85
C THR A 85 -3.64 -4.04 -5.71
N ALA A 86 -3.77 -2.72 -5.60
CA ALA A 86 -5.05 -2.04 -5.40
C ALA A 86 -5.34 -1.00 -6.48
N HIS A 87 -4.70 -1.14 -7.65
CA HIS A 87 -4.86 -0.19 -8.74
C HIS A 87 -6.28 -0.25 -9.32
N PRO A 88 -6.91 0.89 -9.66
CA PRO A 88 -8.27 0.93 -10.20
C PRO A 88 -8.51 -0.01 -11.40
N GLU A 89 -7.58 -0.05 -12.37
CA GLU A 89 -7.59 -1.02 -13.48
C GLU A 89 -7.74 -2.49 -13.02
N PHE A 90 -6.94 -2.90 -12.02
CA PHE A 90 -6.95 -4.27 -11.54
C PHE A 90 -8.27 -4.58 -10.83
N PHE A 91 -8.73 -3.66 -9.98
CA PHE A 91 -9.99 -3.82 -9.25
C PHE A 91 -11.20 -3.85 -10.18
N ALA A 92 -11.25 -2.97 -11.17
CA ALA A 92 -12.35 -2.96 -12.13
C ALA A 92 -12.40 -4.25 -12.96
N ARG A 93 -11.25 -4.75 -13.43
CA ARG A 93 -11.19 -6.04 -14.14
C ARG A 93 -11.63 -7.19 -13.26
N LEU A 94 -11.20 -7.22 -12.00
CA LEU A 94 -11.60 -8.26 -11.07
C LEU A 94 -13.09 -8.15 -10.71
N GLN A 95 -13.61 -6.93 -10.52
CA GLN A 95 -15.04 -6.69 -10.30
C GLN A 95 -15.86 -7.20 -11.47
N ASN A 96 -15.46 -6.92 -12.72
CA ASN A 96 -16.16 -7.43 -13.90
C ASN A 96 -16.23 -8.97 -13.93
N VAL A 97 -15.20 -9.66 -13.44
CA VAL A 97 -15.21 -11.13 -13.31
C VAL A 97 -16.23 -11.58 -12.25
N LEU A 98 -16.28 -10.90 -11.11
CA LEU A 98 -17.27 -11.19 -10.05
C LEU A 98 -18.70 -10.95 -10.54
N ASP A 99 -18.93 -9.83 -11.22
CA ASP A 99 -20.23 -9.44 -11.78
C ASP A 99 -20.69 -10.46 -12.82
N ALA A 100 -19.80 -10.85 -13.74
CA ALA A 100 -20.09 -11.87 -14.75
C ALA A 100 -20.38 -13.26 -14.15
N ALA A 101 -19.78 -13.56 -13.00
CA ALA A 101 -20.06 -14.79 -12.24
C ALA A 101 -21.34 -14.70 -11.38
N GLY A 102 -22.03 -13.56 -11.36
CA GLY A 102 -23.22 -13.33 -10.54
C GLY A 102 -22.90 -13.23 -9.03
N LEU A 103 -21.65 -12.96 -8.67
CA LEU A 103 -21.24 -12.80 -7.27
C LEU A 103 -21.53 -11.37 -6.81
N ARG A 104 -22.49 -11.22 -5.90
CA ARG A 104 -22.89 -9.94 -5.27
C ARG A 104 -21.85 -9.46 -4.23
N VAL A 105 -20.60 -9.30 -4.65
CA VAL A 105 -19.50 -8.82 -3.81
C VAL A 105 -18.88 -7.60 -4.46
N LYS A 106 -18.84 -6.48 -3.73
CA LYS A 106 -18.35 -5.20 -4.23
C LYS A 106 -16.96 -4.87 -3.68
N ILE A 107 -15.94 -4.94 -4.52
CA ILE A 107 -14.57 -4.56 -4.15
C ILE A 107 -14.48 -3.04 -4.05
N THR A 108 -14.06 -2.54 -2.88
CA THR A 108 -13.94 -1.10 -2.61
C THR A 108 -12.61 -0.79 -1.92
N ASN A 109 -11.86 0.19 -2.43
CA ASN A 109 -10.78 0.82 -1.68
C ASN A 109 -11.21 2.24 -1.24
N PRO A 110 -11.60 2.43 0.03
CA PRO A 110 -12.05 3.73 0.51
C PRO A 110 -10.92 4.79 0.58
N TYR A 111 -9.65 4.37 0.50
CA TYR A 111 -8.48 5.24 0.63
C TYR A 111 -7.75 5.47 -0.70
N ALA A 112 -8.39 5.18 -1.83
CA ALA A 112 -7.79 5.29 -3.16
C ALA A 112 -7.25 6.70 -3.49
N THR A 113 -7.85 7.75 -2.90
CA THR A 113 -7.47 9.16 -3.08
C THR A 113 -6.81 9.77 -1.84
N LYS A 114 -6.37 8.92 -0.90
CA LYS A 114 -5.73 9.33 0.35
C LYS A 114 -4.27 8.90 0.41
N THR A 115 -3.40 9.80 0.87
CA THR A 115 -2.03 9.43 1.25
C THR A 115 -2.04 8.59 2.52
N LYS A 116 -0.92 7.92 2.82
CA LYS A 116 -0.81 7.18 4.08
C LYS A 116 -0.83 8.13 5.29
N GLY A 117 -0.23 9.32 5.20
CA GLY A 117 -0.33 10.34 6.25
C GLY A 117 -1.76 10.84 6.47
N GLU A 118 -2.53 11.06 5.39
CA GLU A 118 -3.95 11.41 5.47
C GLU A 118 -4.76 10.30 6.16
N MET A 119 -4.53 9.02 5.81
CA MET A 119 -5.17 7.90 6.51
C MET A 119 -4.90 7.91 8.01
N LEU A 120 -3.68 8.24 8.43
CA LEU A 120 -3.32 8.31 9.84
C LEU A 120 -4.02 9.50 10.53
N LYS A 121 -4.09 10.67 9.89
CA LYS A 121 -4.78 11.86 10.42
C LYS A 121 -6.29 11.67 10.53
N GLU A 122 -6.88 11.03 9.53
CA GLU A 122 -8.34 10.86 9.40
C GLU A 122 -8.87 9.60 10.08
N CYS A 123 -8.00 8.77 10.65
CA CYS A 123 -8.42 7.60 11.41
C CYS A 123 -9.32 8.04 12.58
N ALA A 124 -10.54 7.48 12.65
CA ALA A 124 -11.52 7.85 13.65
C ALA A 124 -11.04 7.57 15.08
N ASP A 125 -10.36 6.43 15.30
CA ASP A 125 -9.83 6.05 16.60
C ASP A 125 -8.34 6.43 16.73
N GLN A 126 -8.10 7.71 16.96
CA GLN A 126 -6.75 8.24 17.17
C GLN A 126 -6.08 7.67 18.44
N ALA A 127 -6.84 7.26 19.45
CA ALA A 127 -6.27 6.70 20.68
C ALA A 127 -5.67 5.32 20.41
N LEU A 128 -6.45 4.43 19.78
CA LEU A 128 -6.00 3.12 19.36
C LEU A 128 -4.85 3.23 18.34
N LEU A 129 -4.95 4.15 17.38
CA LEU A 129 -3.88 4.36 16.40
C LEU A 129 -2.56 4.75 17.08
N ARG A 130 -2.56 5.66 18.07
CA ARG A 130 -1.34 6.02 18.83
C ARG A 130 -0.75 4.84 19.58
N ALA A 131 -1.59 3.97 20.15
CA ALA A 131 -1.13 2.79 20.87
C ALA A 131 -0.55 1.71 19.94
N GLU A 132 -1.10 1.55 18.74
CA GLU A 132 -0.89 0.34 17.93
C GLU A 132 -0.17 0.59 16.59
N ALA A 133 -0.07 1.83 16.09
CA ALA A 133 0.54 2.12 14.79
C ALA A 133 2.00 1.64 14.70
N VAL A 134 2.79 1.84 15.76
CA VAL A 134 4.20 1.40 15.79
C VAL A 134 4.32 -0.12 15.70
N ARG A 135 3.35 -0.87 16.26
CA ARG A 135 3.34 -2.34 16.24
C ARG A 135 2.96 -2.94 14.89
N SER A 136 2.37 -2.15 13.98
CA SER A 136 1.99 -2.60 12.64
C SER A 136 3.21 -2.78 11.71
N THR A 137 3.07 -3.62 10.69
CA THR A 137 4.14 -3.94 9.73
C THR A 137 3.81 -3.39 8.34
N SER A 138 4.75 -2.66 7.74
CA SER A 138 4.66 -2.21 6.33
C SER A 138 5.78 -2.79 5.44
N CYS A 139 6.88 -3.23 6.04
CA CYS A 139 8.07 -3.69 5.32
C CYS A 139 7.81 -4.88 4.39
N GLY A 140 8.04 -4.71 3.08
CA GLY A 140 7.98 -5.80 2.09
C GLY A 140 9.09 -6.85 2.22
N ARG A 141 10.07 -6.65 3.11
CA ARG A 141 11.20 -7.56 3.37
C ARG A 141 11.24 -8.04 4.83
N PHE A 142 10.12 -7.94 5.55
CA PHE A 142 10.03 -8.17 7.00
C PHE A 142 10.64 -9.51 7.46
N GLN A 143 10.28 -10.60 6.79
CA GLN A 143 10.82 -11.93 7.09
C GLN A 143 12.33 -12.03 6.84
N ARG A 144 12.87 -11.34 5.82
CA ARG A 144 14.32 -11.35 5.52
C ARG A 144 15.16 -10.63 6.58
N PHE A 145 14.53 -9.82 7.41
CA PHE A 145 15.18 -9.03 8.46
C PHE A 145 14.79 -9.49 9.87
N ASN A 146 14.52 -10.79 10.04
CA ASN A 146 14.16 -11.40 11.32
C ASN A 146 12.96 -10.70 12.00
N TYR A 147 11.90 -10.45 11.24
CA TYR A 147 10.68 -9.79 11.71
C TYR A 147 10.93 -8.37 12.24
N ARG A 148 11.86 -7.65 11.61
CA ARG A 148 12.08 -6.22 11.79
C ARG A 148 11.83 -5.46 10.50
N GLN A 149 11.39 -4.21 10.62
CA GLN A 149 11.20 -3.35 9.46
C GLN A 149 12.56 -2.83 8.98
N CYS A 150 12.82 -2.83 7.67
CA CYS A 150 14.14 -2.43 7.19
C CYS A 150 14.35 -0.91 7.24
N GLY A 151 13.30 -0.12 7.16
CA GLY A 151 13.38 1.35 7.22
C GLY A 151 13.72 2.04 5.89
N ARG A 152 14.18 1.30 4.87
CA ARG A 152 14.67 1.86 3.60
C ARG A 152 13.91 1.43 2.32
N CYS A 153 13.11 0.36 2.36
CA CYS A 153 12.28 -0.03 1.20
C CYS A 153 11.10 0.94 1.01
N VAL A 154 10.53 1.01 -0.19
CA VAL A 154 9.45 1.98 -0.52
C VAL A 154 8.30 1.96 0.50
N PRO A 155 7.72 0.80 0.89
CA PRO A 155 6.70 0.77 1.94
C PRO A 155 7.16 1.29 3.32
N CYS A 156 8.44 1.07 3.69
CA CYS A 156 8.99 1.65 4.93
C CYS A 156 9.14 3.16 4.81
N GLN A 157 9.58 3.68 3.66
CA GLN A 157 9.67 5.12 3.44
C GLN A 157 8.29 5.78 3.50
N VAL A 158 7.27 5.22 2.82
CA VAL A 158 5.89 5.72 2.91
C VAL A 158 5.36 5.68 4.34
N ARG A 159 5.64 4.62 5.10
CA ARG A 159 5.30 4.56 6.54
C ARG A 159 5.95 5.70 7.33
N ARG A 160 7.26 5.88 7.23
CA ARG A 160 7.99 6.91 7.99
C ARG A 160 7.52 8.32 7.61
N ALA A 161 7.30 8.56 6.33
CA ALA A 161 6.72 9.79 5.81
C ALA A 161 5.31 10.04 6.37
N ALA A 162 4.49 8.99 6.49
CA ALA A 162 3.16 9.08 7.07
C ALA A 162 3.17 9.40 8.57
N PHE A 163 4.09 8.81 9.36
CA PHE A 163 4.27 9.20 10.77
C PHE A 163 4.69 10.66 10.91
N LEU A 164 5.64 11.11 10.08
CA LEU A 164 6.07 12.51 10.05
C LEU A 164 4.90 13.44 9.70
N ALA A 165 4.12 13.10 8.68
CA ALA A 165 2.95 13.86 8.29
C ALA A 165 1.87 13.88 9.37
N TRP A 166 1.62 12.74 10.02
CA TRP A 166 0.60 12.59 11.08
C TRP A 166 0.90 13.45 12.29
N GLY A 167 2.15 13.50 12.74
CA GLY A 167 2.62 14.40 13.80
C GLY A 167 2.04 14.15 15.20
N ALA A 168 1.06 13.24 15.36
CA ALA A 168 0.40 13.00 16.64
C ALA A 168 1.10 11.96 17.53
N ALA A 169 2.06 11.20 16.97
CA ALA A 169 2.95 10.30 17.70
C ALA A 169 4.24 10.08 16.89
N PRO A 170 5.41 9.91 17.56
CA PRO A 170 6.65 9.60 16.89
C PRO A 170 6.66 8.15 16.37
N ASP A 171 7.38 7.93 15.26
CA ASP A 171 7.69 6.58 14.82
C ASP A 171 8.82 5.98 15.67
N THR A 172 8.47 5.18 16.67
CA THR A 172 9.44 4.50 17.55
C THR A 172 9.82 3.10 17.05
N THR A 173 9.55 2.78 15.78
CA THR A 173 9.90 1.49 15.19
C THR A 173 11.43 1.30 15.19
N ASP A 174 11.92 0.15 15.69
CA ASP A 174 13.33 -0.24 15.57
C ASP A 174 13.64 -0.70 14.13
N TYR A 175 14.15 0.24 13.33
CA TYR A 175 14.50 0.01 11.93
C TYR A 175 15.93 -0.53 11.78
N VAL A 176 16.09 -1.57 10.95
CA VAL A 176 17.41 -2.13 10.63
C VAL A 176 18.36 -1.07 10.06
N TYR A 177 17.84 -0.19 9.18
CA TYR A 177 18.58 0.90 8.55
C TYR A 177 17.92 2.23 8.97
N ALA A 178 17.97 2.56 10.26
CA ALA A 178 17.32 3.74 10.82
C ALA A 178 17.75 5.06 10.15
N PRO A 179 19.06 5.39 10.00
CA PRO A 179 19.49 6.62 9.36
C PRO A 179 19.48 6.49 7.82
N ILE A 180 18.30 6.59 7.19
CA ILE A 180 18.18 6.42 5.73
C ILE A 180 19.01 7.40 4.90
N GLY A 181 19.37 8.57 5.43
CA GLY A 181 20.23 9.54 4.76
C GLY A 181 21.72 9.34 5.00
N LYS A 182 22.15 8.27 5.68
CA LYS A 182 23.56 7.93 5.77
C LYS A 182 24.11 7.70 4.35
N ASP A 183 25.23 8.34 4.04
CA ASP A 183 25.84 8.31 2.71
C ASP A 183 26.63 7.01 2.50
N ASP A 184 25.91 5.91 2.26
CA ASP A 184 26.47 4.62 1.89
C ASP A 184 25.50 3.80 1.01
N ALA A 185 25.99 2.69 0.45
CA ALA A 185 25.24 1.81 -0.44
C ALA A 185 24.03 1.12 0.24
N GLU A 186 24.04 1.02 1.57
CA GLU A 186 22.98 0.37 2.35
C GLU A 186 21.91 1.37 2.85
N HIS A 187 22.11 2.68 2.66
CA HIS A 187 21.18 3.70 3.14
C HIS A 187 20.77 4.62 1.99
N ALA A 188 21.36 5.80 1.85
CA ALA A 188 20.99 6.77 0.81
C ALA A 188 21.25 6.21 -0.60
N GLY A 189 22.33 5.43 -0.77
CA GLY A 189 22.68 4.78 -2.02
C GLY A 189 21.85 3.53 -2.35
N PHE A 190 21.01 3.07 -1.43
CA PHE A 190 20.17 1.89 -1.65
C PHE A 190 19.12 2.14 -2.74
N ASP A 191 18.87 1.15 -3.60
CA ASP A 191 18.06 1.34 -4.81
C ASP A 191 16.67 1.92 -4.56
N ASP A 192 15.96 1.47 -3.52
CA ASP A 192 14.63 2.00 -3.18
C ASP A 192 14.68 3.45 -2.65
N VAL A 193 15.74 3.84 -1.94
CA VAL A 193 15.91 5.22 -1.43
C VAL A 193 16.26 6.14 -2.58
N ARG A 194 17.26 5.75 -3.39
CA ARG A 194 17.67 6.49 -4.58
C ARG A 194 16.53 6.62 -5.60
N SER A 195 15.71 5.59 -5.79
CA SER A 195 14.55 5.65 -6.69
C SER A 195 13.54 6.72 -6.26
N VAL A 196 13.28 6.86 -4.95
CA VAL A 196 12.43 7.94 -4.44
C VAL A 196 13.09 9.29 -4.65
N ALA A 197 14.39 9.43 -4.38
CA ALA A 197 15.12 10.68 -4.59
C ALA A 197 15.08 11.12 -6.08
N ILE A 198 15.29 10.18 -7.01
CA ILE A 198 15.19 10.41 -8.46
C ILE A 198 13.77 10.88 -8.83
N ALA A 199 12.73 10.21 -8.33
CA ALA A 199 11.34 10.63 -8.58
C ALA A 199 11.07 12.05 -8.08
N LEU A 200 11.53 12.39 -6.87
CA LEU A 200 11.37 13.72 -6.29
C LEU A 200 12.11 14.79 -7.10
N ALA A 201 13.32 14.48 -7.59
CA ALA A 201 14.11 15.37 -8.43
C ALA A 201 13.46 15.57 -9.81
N ALA A 202 12.98 14.49 -10.45
CA ALA A 202 12.28 14.55 -11.72
C ALA A 202 10.99 15.38 -11.64
N VAL A 203 10.15 15.15 -10.62
CA VAL A 203 8.93 15.95 -10.42
C VAL A 203 9.25 17.42 -10.17
N LYS A 204 10.36 17.72 -9.49
CA LYS A 204 10.81 19.11 -9.30
C LYS A 204 11.28 19.76 -10.60
N ALA A 205 11.95 19.01 -11.47
CA ALA A 205 12.50 19.52 -12.73
C ALA A 205 11.43 19.63 -13.83
N ASP A 206 10.64 18.57 -14.02
CA ASP A 206 9.79 18.39 -15.20
C ASP A 206 8.29 18.53 -14.88
N GLY A 207 7.93 18.57 -13.59
CA GLY A 207 6.54 18.60 -13.13
C GLY A 207 5.91 17.21 -12.97
N LEU A 208 4.85 17.15 -12.16
CA LEU A 208 4.18 15.89 -11.79
C LEU A 208 3.58 15.14 -12.99
N GLU A 209 2.87 15.84 -13.86
CA GLU A 209 2.18 15.20 -14.99
C GLU A 209 3.16 14.62 -16.02
N SER A 210 4.25 15.34 -16.30
CA SER A 210 5.34 14.87 -17.15
C SER A 210 5.95 13.58 -16.58
N TRP A 211 6.28 13.59 -15.28
CA TRP A 211 6.87 12.44 -14.60
C TRP A 211 5.93 11.22 -14.56
N LEU A 212 4.63 11.41 -14.34
CA LEU A 212 3.67 10.31 -14.32
C LEU A 212 3.46 9.67 -15.70
N GLY A 213 3.58 10.47 -16.77
CA GLY A 213 3.30 10.03 -18.14
C GLY A 213 1.92 9.35 -18.23
N HIS A 214 1.92 8.09 -18.67
CA HIS A 214 0.69 7.30 -18.84
C HIS A 214 0.28 6.48 -17.60
N ALA A 215 0.88 6.71 -16.43
CA ALA A 215 0.57 5.93 -15.22
C ALA A 215 -0.93 5.99 -14.83
N LEU A 216 -1.63 7.07 -15.19
CA LEU A 216 -3.06 7.27 -14.94
C LEU A 216 -3.93 7.16 -16.21
N ALA A 217 -3.46 6.49 -17.26
CA ALA A 217 -4.17 6.39 -18.55
C ALA A 217 -5.27 5.30 -18.57
N SER A 218 -5.49 4.58 -17.47
CA SER A 218 -6.51 3.54 -17.39
C SER A 218 -7.92 4.13 -17.57
N PRO A 219 -8.79 3.50 -18.39
CA PRO A 219 -10.18 3.95 -18.54
C PRO A 219 -11.03 3.74 -17.28
N TYR A 220 -10.54 2.92 -16.33
CA TYR A 220 -11.21 2.69 -15.05
C TYR A 220 -10.84 3.71 -13.96
N ILE A 221 -9.98 4.69 -14.30
CA ILE A 221 -9.72 5.84 -13.44
C ILE A 221 -10.79 6.90 -13.75
N GLN A 222 -11.76 7.04 -12.85
CA GLN A 222 -12.85 8.00 -13.00
C GLN A 222 -12.45 9.42 -12.59
N ASP A 223 -11.68 9.56 -11.50
CA ASP A 223 -11.25 10.86 -10.97
C ASP A 223 -9.72 11.00 -11.05
N ARG A 224 -9.23 11.33 -12.25
CA ARG A 224 -7.80 11.57 -12.48
C ARG A 224 -7.28 12.74 -11.63
N ALA A 225 -8.08 13.79 -11.45
CA ALA A 225 -7.67 14.99 -10.72
C ALA A 225 -7.43 14.69 -9.24
N ALA A 226 -8.33 13.93 -8.59
CA ALA A 226 -8.13 13.52 -7.20
C ALA A 226 -6.90 12.61 -7.03
N LEU A 227 -6.66 11.69 -7.97
CA LEU A 227 -5.46 10.84 -7.93
C LEU A 227 -4.18 11.65 -8.15
N LEU A 228 -4.17 12.61 -9.07
CA LEU A 228 -3.04 13.53 -9.25
C LEU A 228 -2.74 14.30 -7.97
N GLY A 229 -3.76 14.92 -7.36
CA GLY A 229 -3.59 15.63 -6.10
C GLY A 229 -3.10 14.72 -4.98
N MET A 230 -3.60 13.49 -4.89
CA MET A 230 -3.13 12.50 -3.92
C MET A 230 -1.65 12.13 -4.15
N LEU A 231 -1.23 11.93 -5.40
CA LEU A 231 0.16 11.61 -5.74
C LEU A 231 1.10 12.77 -5.42
N GLU A 232 0.67 14.00 -5.69
CA GLU A 232 1.42 15.20 -5.33
C GLU A 232 1.65 15.29 -3.82
N ARG A 233 0.59 15.12 -3.03
CA ARG A 233 0.67 15.12 -1.56
C ARG A 233 1.52 13.96 -1.04
N GLY A 234 1.39 12.77 -1.62
CA GLY A 234 2.19 11.59 -1.25
C GLY A 234 3.69 11.78 -1.52
N LEU A 235 4.04 12.40 -2.65
CA LEU A 235 5.43 12.83 -2.91
C LEU A 235 5.88 13.92 -1.95
N GLY A 236 4.97 14.82 -1.55
CA GLY A 236 5.22 15.81 -0.50
C GLY A 236 5.63 15.16 0.82
N GLU A 237 4.93 14.12 1.26
CA GLU A 237 5.27 13.36 2.47
C GLU A 237 6.67 12.71 2.35
N LEU A 238 6.96 12.07 1.20
CA LEU A 238 8.27 11.46 0.94
C LEU A 238 9.40 12.49 0.88
N ARG A 239 9.14 13.67 0.31
CA ARG A 239 10.09 14.79 0.29
C ARG A 239 10.42 15.26 1.71
N ALA A 240 9.40 15.42 2.55
CA ALA A 240 9.59 15.83 3.94
C ALA A 240 10.44 14.80 4.71
N LEU A 241 10.23 13.49 4.47
CA LEU A 241 11.06 12.44 5.03
C LEU A 241 12.52 12.52 4.57
N HIS A 242 12.75 12.69 3.27
CA HIS A 242 14.10 12.76 2.71
C HIS A 242 14.86 13.99 3.26
N GLN A 243 14.18 15.13 3.36
CA GLN A 243 14.71 16.35 3.98
C GLN A 243 15.03 16.15 5.47
N SER A 244 14.14 15.53 6.25
CA SER A 244 14.36 15.31 7.68
C SER A 244 15.52 14.36 7.99
N HIS A 245 15.92 13.53 7.02
CA HIS A 245 17.03 12.60 7.15
C HIS A 245 18.28 13.00 6.35
N GLY A 246 18.27 14.11 5.63
CA GLY A 246 19.40 14.56 4.83
C GLY A 246 19.73 13.67 3.63
N VAL A 247 18.73 12.98 3.07
CA VAL A 247 18.90 12.28 1.78
C VAL A 247 19.06 13.33 0.68
N LYS A 248 20.16 13.26 -0.07
CA LYS A 248 20.51 14.20 -1.14
C LYS A 248 19.77 13.88 -2.44
#